data_AF-A0AA38GHL5-F1
#
_entry.id   AF-A0AA38GHL5-F1
#
_cell.length_a   1.000
_cell.length_b   1.000
_cell.length_c   1.000
_cell.angle_alpha   90.00
_cell.angle_beta   90.00
_cell.angle_gamma   90.00
#
_symmetry.space_group_name_H-M   'P 1'
#
loop_
_entity.id
_entity.type
_entity.pdbx_description
1 polymer ?
#
loop_
_entity_poly.entity_id
_entity_poly.type
_entity_poly.pdbx_seq_one_letter_code
_entity_poly.pdbx_strand_id
1 'polypeptide(L)'
;SNSIGTVGWRMAPGFNHTLIPGVPRSSVYTAASFAPCCMSITADIPTVAETKLAFLKAYKRPIPNIYNNVIQELIVQQHLMRYKMTYQYDEVFALGFVTVYDQLMDGYPSDEDREAIFRAYITALNEDPERY
;
A
#
# COMPACT_ATOMS: atom_id res chain seq x y z
N SER A 1 -4.81 -63.84 -21.75
CA SER A 1 -4.44 -62.49 -21.29
C SER A 1 -4.97 -62.26 -19.90
N ASN A 2 -4.15 -61.61 -19.05
CA ASN A 2 -4.43 -60.74 -17.89
C ASN A 2 -5.66 -61.05 -16.98
N SER A 3 -5.48 -61.26 -15.66
CA SER A 3 -5.23 -60.22 -14.62
C SER A 3 -6.39 -59.22 -14.51
N ILE A 4 -7.02 -58.86 -13.37
CA ILE A 4 -6.79 -58.88 -11.89
C ILE A 4 -8.24 -58.77 -11.28
N GLY A 5 -8.68 -59.30 -10.13
CA GLY A 5 -8.14 -59.26 -8.76
C GLY A 5 -8.58 -57.97 -8.00
N THR A 6 -8.82 -57.93 -6.68
CA THR A 6 -9.35 -58.99 -5.80
C THR A 6 -10.04 -58.34 -4.59
N VAL A 7 -11.15 -58.94 -4.14
CA VAL A 7 -11.47 -59.29 -2.73
C VAL A 7 -10.37 -58.88 -1.72
N GLY A 8 -10.61 -58.06 -0.68
CA GLY A 8 -11.53 -58.32 0.45
C GLY A 8 -10.74 -58.81 1.67
N TRP A 9 -11.36 -58.87 2.87
CA TRP A 9 -10.75 -59.32 4.16
C TRP A 9 -9.75 -58.35 4.82
N ARG A 10 -9.51 -58.34 6.15
CA ARG A 10 -10.28 -58.68 7.37
C ARG A 10 -9.45 -58.15 8.58
N MET A 11 -10.06 -57.57 9.62
CA MET A 11 -9.31 -57.16 10.82
C MET A 11 -8.89 -58.36 11.69
N ALA A 12 -7.67 -58.32 12.23
CA ALA A 12 -7.25 -58.97 13.49
C ALA A 12 -5.94 -58.33 14.02
N PRO A 13 -5.61 -58.40 15.34
CA PRO A 13 -4.61 -57.53 15.98
C PRO A 13 -3.31 -58.24 16.41
N GLY A 14 -2.29 -57.47 16.82
CA GLY A 14 -1.21 -57.97 17.70
C GLY A 14 0.18 -57.33 17.54
N PHE A 15 0.73 -56.82 18.65
CA PHE A 15 2.14 -56.89 19.13
C PHE A 15 3.23 -57.37 18.11
N ASN A 16 4.41 -56.75 17.92
CA ASN A 16 5.27 -56.09 18.91
C ASN A 16 6.50 -55.41 18.25
N HIS A 17 7.00 -54.33 18.88
CA HIS A 17 8.40 -53.89 18.96
C HIS A 17 9.37 -53.99 17.75
N THR A 18 9.73 -52.85 17.15
CA THR A 18 11.11 -52.60 16.70
C THR A 18 11.47 -51.12 16.77
N LEU A 19 12.65 -50.81 17.32
CA LEU A 19 13.18 -49.45 17.51
C LEU A 19 13.78 -48.88 16.22
N ILE A 20 13.48 -47.62 15.89
CA ILE A 20 14.37 -46.76 15.10
C ILE A 20 14.41 -45.37 15.77
N PRO A 21 15.55 -44.96 16.36
CA PRO A 21 15.75 -43.60 16.84
C PRO A 21 16.36 -42.72 15.72
N GLY A 22 15.93 -41.46 15.62
CA GLY A 22 16.74 -40.43 14.98
C GLY A 22 16.03 -39.52 13.96
N VAL A 23 16.19 -38.23 14.23
CA VAL A 23 16.07 -37.05 13.34
C VAL A 23 14.69 -36.37 13.24
N PRO A 24 14.35 -35.50 14.22
CA PRO A 24 13.37 -34.45 13.98
C PRO A 24 13.98 -33.33 13.12
N ARG A 25 13.56 -33.24 11.85
CA ARG A 25 13.89 -32.13 10.94
C ARG A 25 13.15 -30.85 11.35
N SER A 26 13.67 -30.16 12.36
CA SER A 26 13.13 -28.88 12.82
C SER A 26 13.81 -27.72 12.10
N SER A 27 13.19 -27.22 11.02
CA SER A 27 13.66 -26.03 10.30
C SER A 27 13.26 -24.76 11.05
N VAL A 28 14.04 -24.37 12.06
CA VAL A 28 13.81 -23.15 12.82
C VAL A 28 14.28 -21.94 12.01
N TYR A 29 13.38 -21.36 11.22
CA TYR A 29 13.57 -20.03 10.67
C TYR A 29 13.33 -19.01 11.79
N THR A 30 14.37 -18.74 12.58
CA THR A 30 14.29 -17.71 13.63
C THR A 30 14.14 -16.35 12.97
N ALA A 31 12.90 -15.83 12.95
CA ALA A 31 12.61 -14.50 12.43
C ALA A 31 13.38 -13.46 13.23
N ALA A 32 14.28 -12.73 12.57
CA ALA A 32 14.96 -11.60 13.17
C ALA A 32 13.92 -10.53 13.51
N SER A 33 13.72 -10.25 14.80
CA SER A 33 12.91 -9.10 15.23
C SER A 33 13.68 -7.83 14.92
N PHE A 34 13.39 -7.23 13.77
CA PHE A 34 13.78 -5.86 13.46
C PHE A 34 12.97 -4.92 14.35
N ALA A 35 13.48 -4.65 15.55
CA ALA A 35 13.00 -3.56 16.38
C ALA A 35 13.22 -2.25 15.61
N PRO A 36 12.17 -1.44 15.33
CA PRO A 36 12.36 -0.13 14.75
C PRO A 36 13.13 0.73 15.74
N CYS A 37 14.30 1.22 15.35
CA CYS A 37 14.99 2.25 16.13
C CYS A 37 14.05 3.44 16.27
N CYS A 38 14.01 4.04 17.46
CA CYS A 38 13.15 5.18 17.77
C CYS A 38 13.50 6.37 16.86
N MET A 39 12.72 6.55 15.79
CA MET A 39 12.72 7.79 15.03
C MET A 39 12.23 8.90 15.96
N SER A 40 13.12 9.82 16.29
CA SER A 40 12.75 11.03 17.02
C SER A 40 11.76 11.80 16.17
N ILE A 41 10.55 12.02 16.69
CA ILE A 41 9.65 13.03 16.13
C ILE A 41 10.22 14.38 16.57
N THR A 42 11.23 14.85 15.83
CA THR A 42 11.28 16.28 15.51
C THR A 42 9.98 16.63 14.78
N ALA A 43 9.49 17.86 14.93
CA ALA A 43 8.42 18.38 14.09
C ALA A 43 9.01 18.67 12.70
N ASP A 44 9.36 17.59 12.01
CA ASP A 44 10.18 17.56 10.81
C ASP A 44 9.32 17.66 9.56
N ILE A 45 9.99 18.00 8.46
CA ILE A 45 9.37 17.99 7.14
C ILE A 45 8.90 16.55 6.87
N PRO A 46 7.61 16.31 6.58
CA PRO A 46 7.13 14.96 6.31
C PRO A 46 7.89 14.39 5.12
N THR A 47 8.01 13.08 5.04
CA THR A 47 8.58 12.42 3.87
C THR A 47 7.54 12.29 2.75
N VAL A 48 8.03 12.12 1.52
CA VAL A 48 7.20 11.71 0.36
C VAL A 48 6.38 10.45 0.68
N ALA A 49 6.96 9.51 1.43
CA ALA A 49 6.29 8.27 1.84
C ALA A 49 5.13 8.54 2.81
N GLU A 50 5.33 9.40 3.82
CA GLU A 50 4.26 9.79 4.75
C GLU A 50 3.13 10.54 4.06
N THR A 51 3.45 11.40 3.09
CA THR A 51 2.46 12.11 2.27
C THR A 51 1.61 11.13 1.45
N LYS A 52 2.24 10.14 0.80
CA LYS A 52 1.52 9.06 0.10
C LYS A 52 0.67 8.21 1.06
N LEU A 53 1.16 7.94 2.26
CA LEU A 53 0.40 7.24 3.29
C LEU A 53 -0.76 8.08 3.83
N ALA A 54 -0.63 9.42 3.88
CA ALA A 54 -1.71 10.33 4.24
C ALA A 54 -2.81 10.33 3.17
N PHE A 55 -2.45 10.35 1.89
CA PHE A 55 -3.40 10.20 0.78
C PHE A 55 -4.17 8.87 0.87
N LEU A 56 -3.48 7.74 1.05
CA LEU A 56 -4.09 6.42 1.25
C LEU A 56 -4.84 6.27 2.60
N LYS A 57 -4.69 7.22 3.53
CA LYS A 57 -5.52 7.33 4.75
C LYS A 57 -6.78 8.13 4.48
N ALA A 58 -6.70 9.24 3.75
CA ALA A 58 -7.83 10.09 3.39
C ALA A 58 -8.76 9.42 2.35
N TYR A 59 -8.21 8.80 1.31
CA TYR A 59 -8.98 8.11 0.28
C TYR A 59 -8.90 6.58 0.44
N LYS A 60 -10.04 5.96 0.73
CA LYS A 60 -10.16 4.50 0.99
C LYS A 60 -10.75 3.68 -0.15
N ARG A 61 -11.24 4.32 -1.22
CA ARG A 61 -11.84 3.63 -2.36
C ARG A 61 -10.76 3.20 -3.36
N PRO A 62 -10.97 2.13 -4.14
CA PRO A 62 -10.03 1.74 -5.19
C PRO A 62 -10.01 2.79 -6.31
N ILE A 63 -8.82 3.26 -6.68
CA ILE A 63 -8.60 4.15 -7.83
C ILE A 63 -8.17 3.28 -9.03
N PRO A 64 -8.72 3.46 -10.25
CA PRO A 64 -8.23 2.75 -11.43
C PRO A 64 -6.73 3.02 -11.66
N ASN A 65 -5.99 1.97 -12.03
CA ASN A 65 -4.52 2.01 -12.03
C ASN A 65 -3.92 3.14 -12.90
N ILE A 66 -4.59 3.53 -13.98
CA ILE A 66 -4.15 4.63 -14.86
C ILE A 66 -4.03 5.94 -14.04
N TYR A 67 -5.12 6.39 -13.42
CA TYR A 67 -5.12 7.60 -12.59
C TYR A 67 -4.24 7.45 -11.34
N ASN A 68 -4.24 6.28 -10.70
CA ASN A 68 -3.49 6.06 -9.46
C ASN A 68 -1.98 6.30 -9.62
N ASN A 69 -1.38 5.87 -10.74
CA ASN A 69 0.05 6.11 -10.97
C ASN A 69 0.33 7.61 -11.14
N VAL A 70 -0.44 8.31 -11.97
CA VAL A 70 -0.23 9.75 -12.21
C VAL A 70 -0.49 10.57 -10.94
N ILE A 71 -1.53 10.28 -10.17
CA ILE A 71 -1.78 10.92 -8.86
C ILE A 71 -0.61 10.70 -7.90
N GLN A 72 -0.09 9.47 -7.82
CA GLN A 72 1.03 9.14 -6.94
C GLN A 72 2.35 9.80 -7.37
N GLU A 73 2.53 10.12 -8.65
CA GLU A 73 3.63 10.96 -9.16
C GLU A 73 3.39 12.45 -8.86
N LEU A 74 2.16 12.94 -9.07
CA LEU A 74 1.72 14.29 -8.76
C LEU A 74 1.93 14.62 -7.28
N ILE A 75 1.69 13.65 -6.37
CA ILE A 75 2.00 13.77 -4.94
C ILE A 75 3.50 13.96 -4.70
N VAL A 76 4.37 13.21 -5.40
CA VAL A 76 5.84 13.36 -5.25
C VAL A 76 6.27 14.75 -5.69
N GLN A 77 5.82 15.19 -6.86
CA GLN A 77 6.22 16.46 -7.45
C GLN A 77 5.77 17.64 -6.56
N GLN A 78 4.50 17.64 -6.16
CA GLN A 78 3.92 18.69 -5.31
C GLN A 78 4.56 18.72 -3.92
N HIS A 79 4.81 17.55 -3.32
CA HIS A 79 5.55 17.44 -2.07
C HIS A 79 6.96 18.04 -2.19
N LEU A 80 7.70 17.66 -3.24
CA LEU A 80 9.04 18.20 -3.48
C LEU A 80 9.02 19.70 -3.73
N MET A 81 7.97 20.27 -4.33
CA MET A 81 7.81 21.72 -4.47
C MET A 81 7.49 22.38 -3.13
N ARG A 82 6.53 21.84 -2.39
CA ARG A 82 5.96 22.39 -1.15
C ARG A 82 6.96 22.53 0.00
N TYR A 83 7.89 21.58 0.09
CA TYR A 83 8.87 21.50 1.17
C TYR A 83 10.28 21.98 0.75
N LYS A 84 10.41 22.68 -0.39
CA LYS A 84 11.64 23.45 -0.68
C LYS A 84 11.70 24.67 0.22
N MET A 85 12.89 25.01 0.71
CA MET A 85 13.12 26.15 1.61
C MET A 85 12.70 27.53 1.04
N THR A 86 12.47 27.63 -0.27
CA THR A 86 12.03 28.86 -0.95
C THR A 86 10.57 28.84 -1.38
N TYR A 87 9.77 27.86 -0.94
CA TYR A 87 8.36 27.78 -1.33
C TYR A 87 7.56 28.95 -0.73
N GLN A 88 6.85 29.67 -1.59
CA GLN A 88 5.73 30.54 -1.21
C GLN A 88 4.50 30.10 -2.00
N TYR A 89 3.34 30.18 -1.36
CA TYR A 89 2.07 29.96 -2.02
C TYR A 89 1.82 31.07 -3.07
N ASP A 90 1.28 30.69 -4.22
CA ASP A 90 0.96 31.58 -5.33
C ASP A 90 -0.42 31.16 -5.89
N GLU A 91 -1.35 32.11 -5.95
CA GLU A 91 -2.72 31.89 -6.46
C GLU A 91 -2.72 31.45 -7.94
N VAL A 92 -1.75 31.93 -8.73
CA VAL A 92 -1.58 31.52 -10.14
C VAL A 92 -1.14 30.06 -10.22
N PHE A 93 -0.33 29.60 -9.28
CA PHE A 93 0.07 28.19 -9.17
C PHE A 93 -1.10 27.31 -8.71
N ALA A 94 -1.90 27.76 -7.75
CA ALA A 94 -3.09 27.01 -7.31
C ALA A 94 -4.11 26.82 -8.45
N LEU A 95 -4.46 27.90 -9.17
CA LEU A 95 -5.34 27.83 -10.34
C LEU A 95 -4.75 26.97 -11.47
N GLY A 96 -3.45 27.14 -11.76
CA GLY A 96 -2.72 26.32 -12.72
C GLY A 96 -2.75 24.83 -12.35
N PHE A 97 -2.59 24.50 -11.07
CA PHE A 97 -2.69 23.14 -10.56
C PHE A 97 -4.09 22.55 -10.75
N VAL A 98 -5.16 23.27 -10.41
CA VAL A 98 -6.55 22.80 -10.60
C VAL A 98 -6.84 22.50 -12.07
N THR A 99 -6.47 23.40 -12.99
CA THR A 99 -6.70 23.17 -14.43
C THR A 99 -5.95 21.95 -14.99
N VAL A 100 -4.73 21.67 -14.51
CA VAL A 100 -4.00 20.45 -14.87
C VAL A 100 -4.62 19.21 -14.23
N TYR A 101 -5.09 19.31 -12.98
CA TYR A 101 -5.76 18.23 -12.27
C TYR A 101 -7.07 17.82 -12.96
N ASP A 102 -7.89 18.79 -13.37
CA ASP A 102 -9.15 18.54 -14.09
C ASP A 102 -8.90 17.82 -15.43
N GLN A 103 -7.88 18.22 -16.20
CA GLN A 103 -7.50 17.55 -17.44
C GLN A 103 -6.98 16.12 -17.21
N LEU A 104 -6.23 15.91 -16.12
CA LEU A 104 -5.66 14.62 -15.73
C LEU A 104 -6.74 13.62 -15.26
N MET A 105 -7.83 14.15 -14.70
CA MET A 105 -8.99 13.41 -14.21
C MET A 105 -10.19 13.46 -15.18
N ASP A 106 -10.00 13.95 -16.40
CA ASP A 106 -11.02 13.90 -17.45
C ASP A 106 -11.36 12.44 -17.80
N GLY A 107 -12.64 12.15 -18.00
CA GLY A 107 -13.13 10.78 -18.17
C GLY A 107 -13.06 9.89 -16.92
N TYR A 108 -12.78 10.41 -15.71
CA TYR A 108 -12.95 9.63 -14.48
C TYR A 108 -14.44 9.29 -14.27
N PRO A 109 -14.81 8.02 -13.97
CA PRO A 109 -16.21 7.56 -14.06
C PRO A 109 -17.19 8.10 -13.00
N SER A 110 -16.74 8.93 -12.05
CA SER A 110 -17.55 9.53 -10.99
C SER A 110 -16.96 10.88 -10.59
N ASP A 111 -17.75 11.95 -10.75
CA ASP A 111 -17.34 13.30 -10.35
C ASP A 111 -17.18 13.44 -8.82
N GLU A 112 -18.01 12.74 -8.03
CA GLU A 112 -17.88 12.67 -6.57
C GLU A 112 -16.57 12.00 -6.13
N ASP A 113 -16.07 11.07 -6.94
CA ASP A 113 -14.78 10.42 -6.70
C ASP A 113 -13.62 11.34 -7.09
N ARG A 114 -13.72 12.08 -8.21
CA ARG A 114 -12.73 13.11 -8.58
C ARG A 114 -12.59 14.15 -7.46
N GLU A 115 -13.70 14.72 -7.01
CA GLU A 115 -13.72 15.72 -5.94
C GLU A 115 -13.16 15.16 -4.61
N ALA A 116 -13.52 13.94 -4.24
CA ALA A 116 -12.99 13.29 -3.04
C ALA A 116 -11.49 12.96 -3.14
N ILE A 117 -10.99 12.59 -4.33
CA ILE A 117 -9.56 12.39 -4.59
C ILE A 117 -8.82 13.72 -4.49
N PHE A 118 -9.36 14.81 -5.05
CA PHE A 118 -8.78 16.15 -4.97
C PHE A 118 -8.63 16.61 -3.52
N ARG A 119 -9.72 16.56 -2.74
CA ARG A 119 -9.70 16.93 -1.31
C ARG A 119 -8.72 16.06 -0.51
N ALA A 120 -8.69 14.75 -0.76
CA ALA A 120 -7.73 13.84 -0.15
C ALA A 120 -6.28 14.14 -0.52
N TYR A 121 -6.03 14.55 -1.77
CA TYR A 121 -4.71 14.93 -2.28
C TYR A 121 -4.20 16.21 -1.61
N ILE A 122 -4.99 17.28 -1.59
CA ILE A 122 -4.60 18.57 -0.98
C ILE A 122 -4.41 18.39 0.54
N THR A 123 -5.33 17.69 1.21
CA THR A 123 -5.22 17.38 2.65
C THR A 123 -3.97 16.55 2.97
N ALA A 124 -3.59 15.60 2.12
CA ALA A 124 -2.40 14.76 2.31
C ALA A 124 -1.09 15.54 2.26
N LEU A 125 -1.06 16.68 1.55
CA LEU A 125 0.07 17.62 1.49
C LEU A 125 0.10 18.60 2.66
N ASN A 126 -0.90 18.54 3.56
CA ASN A 126 -1.14 19.48 4.66
C ASN A 126 -1.45 20.91 4.16
N GLU A 127 -2.16 20.99 3.04
CA GLU A 127 -2.72 22.19 2.41
C GLU A 127 -4.24 22.25 2.61
N ASP A 128 -4.85 23.39 2.28
CA ASP A 128 -6.30 23.64 2.41
C ASP A 128 -7.01 23.54 1.04
N PRO A 129 -7.95 22.60 0.83
CA PRO A 129 -8.65 22.44 -0.45
C PRO A 129 -9.63 23.57 -0.78
N GLU A 130 -9.98 24.47 0.14
CA GLU A 130 -10.78 25.67 -0.17
C GLU A 130 -9.92 26.82 -0.73
N ARG A 131 -8.60 26.60 -0.83
CA ARG A 131 -7.59 27.57 -1.27
C ARG A 131 -7.01 27.27 -2.67
N TYR A 132 -7.65 26.35 -3.40
CA TYR A 132 -7.32 25.93 -4.76
C TYR A 132 -8.59 25.99 -5.61
#